data_AF-A0A380WD34-F1
#
_entry.id   AF-A0A380WD34-F1
#
_cell.length_a   1.000
_cell.length_b   1.000
_cell.length_c   1.000
_cell.angle_alpha   90.00
_cell.angle_beta   90.00
_cell.angle_gamma   90.00
#
_symmetry.space_group_name_H-M   'P 1'
#
loop_
_entity.id
_entity.type
_entity.pdbx_description
1 polymer ?
#
loop_
_entity_poly.entity_id
_entity_poly.type
_entity_poly.pdbx_seq_one_letter_code
_entity_poly.pdbx_strand_id
1 'polypeptide(L)'
;MAKGMVEGEKIDVGFSGRRCIHSRNCVLANPHVFEPNAPGEWIHPDAASVEQIVAIAESCPSGAITYRRRDGGPAEAPPVVNTVRIRENGPLALHAEIVFNGETFHRATLCRCGASENKPFCDGSHTKTGFAATGEPALKESQPLAVRDGPLVVTPQANGNLKLEGNVEIVTGTGHTIDRATKVWLCRCGQSANKPWCDNTHKSVSWSTEGR
;
A
#
# COMPACT_ATOMS: atom_id res chain seq x y z
N MET A 1 -4.09 -3.00 -12.25
CA MET A 1 -5.43 -3.60 -12.48
C MET A 1 -5.60 -4.98 -11.81
N ALA A 2 -6.76 -5.27 -11.20
CA ALA A 2 -7.10 -6.61 -10.70
C ALA A 2 -7.28 -7.58 -11.88
N LYS A 3 -6.70 -8.78 -11.80
CA LYS A 3 -6.89 -9.81 -12.82
C LYS A 3 -8.16 -10.56 -12.44
N GLY A 4 -9.28 -10.18 -13.06
CA GLY A 4 -10.59 -10.79 -12.84
C GLY A 4 -11.26 -10.33 -11.55
N MET A 5 -12.58 -10.12 -11.65
CA MET A 5 -13.48 -10.03 -10.50
C MET A 5 -14.16 -11.39 -10.36
N VAL A 6 -14.27 -11.90 -9.15
CA VAL A 6 -15.19 -13.00 -8.84
C VAL A 6 -16.56 -12.38 -8.64
N GLU A 7 -17.52 -12.83 -9.45
CA GLU A 7 -18.87 -12.25 -9.45
C GLU A 7 -19.72 -12.85 -8.32
N GLY A 8 -20.47 -12.00 -7.64
CA GLY A 8 -21.50 -12.41 -6.68
C GLY A 8 -22.85 -11.81 -7.01
N GLU A 9 -23.88 -12.18 -6.27
CA GLU A 9 -25.24 -11.68 -6.48
C GLU A 9 -25.34 -10.17 -6.24
N LYS A 10 -24.70 -9.69 -5.15
CA LYS A 10 -24.79 -8.29 -4.70
C LYS A 10 -23.46 -7.54 -4.70
N ILE A 11 -22.34 -8.25 -4.80
CA ILE A 11 -21.00 -7.67 -4.75
C ILE A 11 -20.03 -8.56 -5.51
N ASP A 12 -19.20 -7.94 -6.33
CA ASP A 12 -18.05 -8.61 -6.92
C ASP A 12 -16.81 -8.36 -6.06
N VAL A 13 -15.91 -9.34 -6.03
CA VAL A 13 -14.64 -9.24 -5.31
C VAL A 13 -13.49 -9.41 -6.28
N GLY A 14 -12.61 -8.41 -6.33
CA GLY A 14 -11.41 -8.42 -7.16
C GLY A 14 -10.18 -8.82 -6.36
N PHE A 15 -9.25 -9.51 -7.02
CA PHE A 15 -7.95 -9.84 -6.45
C PHE A 15 -6.79 -9.50 -7.39
N SER A 16 -5.75 -8.88 -6.83
CA SER A 16 -4.48 -8.65 -7.51
C SER A 16 -3.35 -9.36 -6.79
N GLY A 17 -3.01 -10.57 -7.24
CA GLY A 17 -1.87 -11.34 -6.70
C GLY A 17 -0.55 -10.57 -6.74
N ARG A 18 -0.33 -9.73 -7.78
CA ARG A 18 0.84 -8.86 -7.87
C ARG A 18 0.91 -7.78 -6.79
N ARG A 19 -0.23 -7.31 -6.27
CA ARG A 19 -0.26 -6.32 -5.17
C ARG A 19 -0.38 -6.97 -3.80
N CYS A 20 -0.69 -8.26 -3.71
CA CYS A 20 -0.87 -8.93 -2.44
C CYS A 20 0.46 -9.06 -1.70
N ILE A 21 0.51 -8.57 -0.46
CA ILE A 21 1.67 -8.78 0.44
C ILE A 21 1.44 -9.94 1.42
N HIS A 22 0.42 -10.76 1.18
CA HIS A 22 0.01 -11.85 2.07
C HIS A 22 -0.13 -11.42 3.54
N SER A 23 -0.74 -10.25 3.80
CA SER A 23 -0.98 -9.78 5.19
C SER A 23 -1.95 -10.67 5.97
N ARG A 24 -2.64 -11.58 5.26
CA ARG A 24 -3.67 -12.50 5.76
C ARG A 24 -4.92 -11.82 6.36
N ASN A 25 -5.07 -10.50 6.22
CA ASN A 25 -6.26 -9.79 6.70
C ASN A 25 -7.55 -10.41 6.15
N CYS A 26 -7.59 -10.76 4.87
CA CYS A 26 -8.77 -11.36 4.24
C CYS A 26 -9.11 -12.74 4.82
N VAL A 27 -8.18 -13.70 4.74
CA VAL A 27 -8.41 -15.08 5.19
C VAL A 27 -8.62 -15.20 6.70
N LEU A 28 -8.04 -14.29 7.51
CA LEU A 28 -8.25 -14.27 8.95
C LEU A 28 -9.55 -13.57 9.33
N ALA A 29 -9.98 -12.56 8.58
CA ALA A 29 -11.23 -11.85 8.86
C ALA A 29 -12.46 -12.67 8.47
N ASN A 30 -12.41 -13.41 7.36
CA ASN A 30 -13.49 -14.34 6.99
C ASN A 30 -12.98 -15.50 6.09
N PRO A 31 -12.73 -16.69 6.66
CA PRO A 31 -12.25 -17.85 5.90
C PRO A 31 -13.33 -18.53 5.05
N HIS A 32 -14.61 -18.17 5.22
CA HIS A 32 -15.69 -18.66 4.35
C HIS A 32 -15.81 -17.86 3.06
N VAL A 33 -15.45 -16.57 3.10
CA VAL A 33 -15.32 -15.74 1.88
C VAL A 33 -13.97 -15.95 1.22
N PHE A 34 -12.89 -16.01 2.00
CA PHE A 34 -11.52 -16.15 1.47
C PHE A 34 -10.92 -17.47 1.95
N GLU A 35 -11.12 -18.52 1.18
CA GLU A 35 -10.74 -19.89 1.54
C GLU A 35 -9.24 -20.13 1.27
N PRO A 36 -8.39 -20.25 2.30
CA PRO A 36 -6.96 -20.44 2.10
C PRO A 36 -6.67 -21.85 1.57
N ASN A 37 -5.80 -21.95 0.57
CA ASN A 37 -5.36 -23.23 -0.04
C ASN A 37 -6.48 -24.03 -0.72
N ALA A 38 -7.57 -23.38 -1.14
CA ALA A 38 -8.59 -24.05 -1.93
C ALA A 38 -7.97 -24.64 -3.22
N PRO A 39 -8.35 -25.86 -3.62
CA PRO A 39 -7.86 -26.47 -4.86
C PRO A 39 -8.42 -25.80 -6.13
N GLY A 40 -9.42 -24.92 -5.99
CA GLY A 40 -10.09 -24.21 -7.08
C GLY A 40 -10.39 -22.76 -6.72
N GLU A 41 -11.66 -22.37 -6.87
CA GLU A 41 -12.12 -21.04 -6.45
C GLU A 41 -11.90 -20.85 -4.94
N TRP A 42 -11.34 -19.70 -4.58
CA TRP A 42 -10.93 -19.39 -3.21
C TRP A 42 -11.56 -18.10 -2.67
N ILE A 43 -12.38 -17.43 -3.48
CA ILE A 43 -13.11 -16.22 -3.12
C ILE A 43 -14.59 -16.51 -3.35
N HIS A 44 -15.42 -16.34 -2.34
CA HIS A 44 -16.85 -16.67 -2.38
C HIS A 44 -17.66 -15.43 -1.95
N PRO A 45 -18.00 -14.51 -2.88
CA PRO A 45 -18.65 -13.23 -2.54
C PRO A 45 -20.03 -13.36 -1.87
N ASP A 46 -20.73 -14.47 -2.07
CA ASP A 46 -22.06 -14.67 -1.47
C ASP A 46 -22.00 -15.34 -0.08
N ALA A 47 -20.81 -15.66 0.43
CA ALA A 47 -20.62 -16.29 1.73
C ALA A 47 -20.67 -15.31 2.93
N ALA A 48 -20.87 -14.01 2.69
CA ALA A 48 -21.00 -12.99 3.73
C ALA A 48 -21.89 -11.83 3.29
N SER A 49 -22.22 -10.93 4.23
CA SER A 49 -22.94 -9.71 3.87
C SER A 49 -22.06 -8.77 3.04
N VAL A 50 -22.70 -7.94 2.21
CA VAL A 50 -22.00 -6.91 1.41
C VAL A 50 -21.11 -6.04 2.30
N GLU A 51 -21.61 -5.60 3.46
CA GLU A 51 -20.85 -4.75 4.38
C GLU A 51 -19.65 -5.45 5.02
N GLN A 52 -19.75 -6.76 5.29
CA GLN A 52 -18.59 -7.52 5.74
C GLN A 52 -17.52 -7.59 4.66
N ILE A 53 -17.91 -7.81 3.40
CA ILE A 53 -16.97 -7.87 2.28
C ILE A 53 -16.31 -6.51 2.04
N VAL A 54 -17.08 -5.43 2.06
CA VAL A 54 -16.56 -4.05 1.99
C VAL A 54 -15.53 -3.82 3.10
N ALA A 55 -15.87 -4.11 4.36
CA ALA A 55 -14.95 -3.92 5.48
C ALA A 55 -13.66 -4.75 5.33
N ILE A 56 -13.75 -6.00 4.89
CA ILE A 56 -12.58 -6.84 4.66
C ILE A 56 -11.72 -6.30 3.51
N ALA A 57 -12.36 -5.95 2.40
CA ALA A 57 -11.68 -5.38 1.24
C ALA A 57 -10.96 -4.08 1.63
N GLU A 58 -11.61 -3.16 2.35
CA GLU A 58 -11.06 -1.89 2.84
C GLU A 58 -9.96 -2.06 3.91
N SER A 59 -9.95 -3.19 4.63
CA SER A 59 -8.86 -3.55 5.55
C SER A 59 -7.59 -4.04 4.86
N CYS A 60 -7.62 -4.34 3.55
CA CYS A 60 -6.47 -4.83 2.79
C CYS A 60 -5.38 -3.73 2.67
N PRO A 61 -4.20 -3.88 3.31
CA PRO A 61 -3.22 -2.80 3.37
C PRO A 61 -2.64 -2.43 2.01
N SER A 62 -2.60 -3.37 1.07
CA SER A 62 -2.04 -3.15 -0.27
C SER A 62 -3.09 -2.85 -1.34
N GLY A 63 -4.38 -2.81 -0.97
CA GLY A 63 -5.48 -2.68 -1.93
C GLY A 63 -5.53 -3.85 -2.94
N ALA A 64 -4.99 -5.02 -2.57
CA ALA A 64 -5.02 -6.20 -3.43
C ALA A 64 -6.39 -6.86 -3.51
N ILE A 65 -7.21 -6.70 -2.46
CA ILE A 65 -8.63 -7.03 -2.46
C ILE A 65 -9.40 -5.75 -2.76
N THR A 66 -10.24 -5.78 -3.77
CA THR A 66 -11.13 -4.70 -4.18
C THR A 66 -12.55 -5.22 -4.31
N TYR A 67 -13.53 -4.34 -4.44
CA TYR A 67 -14.91 -4.76 -4.67
C TYR A 67 -15.62 -3.87 -5.69
N ARG A 68 -16.71 -4.39 -6.26
CA ARG A 68 -17.70 -3.61 -7.00
C ARG A 68 -19.08 -3.96 -6.47
N ARG A 69 -19.80 -2.98 -5.93
CA ARG A 69 -21.16 -3.18 -5.43
C ARG A 69 -22.14 -3.30 -6.61
N ARG A 70 -23.03 -4.28 -6.55
CA ARG A 70 -24.16 -4.47 -7.47
C ARG A 70 -25.51 -4.08 -6.85
N ASP A 71 -25.53 -3.84 -5.54
CA ASP A 71 -26.71 -3.46 -4.77
C ASP A 71 -26.99 -1.95 -4.74
N GLY A 72 -26.20 -1.15 -5.49
CA GLY A 72 -26.35 0.30 -5.56
C GLY A 72 -25.77 1.09 -4.38
N GLY A 73 -25.10 0.41 -3.43
CA GLY A 73 -24.38 1.10 -2.35
C GLY A 73 -23.11 1.81 -2.84
N PRO A 74 -22.43 2.57 -1.95
CA PRO A 74 -21.29 3.39 -2.32
C PRO A 74 -20.08 2.56 -2.77
N ALA A 75 -19.37 3.05 -3.79
CA ALA A 75 -18.06 2.56 -4.17
C ALA A 75 -17.00 2.95 -3.11
N GLU A 76 -15.83 2.29 -3.16
CA GLU A 76 -14.68 2.69 -2.34
C GLU A 76 -14.34 4.16 -2.62
N ALA A 77 -14.13 4.94 -1.56
CA ALA A 77 -13.82 6.35 -1.64
C ALA A 77 -12.39 6.61 -1.13
N PRO A 78 -11.72 7.69 -1.59
CA PRO A 78 -10.45 8.11 -1.01
C PRO A 78 -10.62 8.53 0.46
N PRO A 79 -9.56 8.43 1.28
CA PRO A 79 -9.63 8.84 2.68
C PRO A 79 -9.66 10.36 2.80
N VAL A 80 -10.23 10.84 3.92
CA VAL A 80 -10.22 12.26 4.31
C VAL A 80 -8.85 12.76 4.78
N VAL A 81 -7.88 11.86 4.94
CA VAL A 81 -6.47 12.18 5.23
C VAL A 81 -5.60 11.21 4.46
N ASN A 82 -4.77 11.75 3.57
CA ASN A 82 -3.75 10.98 2.88
C ASN A 82 -2.64 10.60 3.86
N THR A 83 -2.33 9.31 3.95
CA THR A 83 -1.30 8.81 4.86
C THR A 83 -0.29 7.91 4.16
N VAL A 84 0.96 8.00 4.62
CA VAL A 84 1.99 6.97 4.42
C VAL A 84 2.32 6.41 5.79
N ARG A 85 1.87 5.19 6.07
CA ARG A 85 2.19 4.46 7.29
C ARG A 85 3.47 3.66 7.13
N ILE A 86 4.44 3.89 8.01
CA ILE A 86 5.70 3.17 8.03
C ILE A 86 5.52 1.86 8.80
N ARG A 87 5.57 0.71 8.12
CA ARG A 87 5.49 -0.59 8.79
C ARG A 87 6.85 -1.00 9.30
N GLU A 88 6.95 -1.40 10.57
CA GLU A 88 8.15 -2.00 11.16
C GLU A 88 8.71 -3.10 10.25
N ASN A 89 10.01 -3.03 9.92
CA ASN A 89 10.70 -3.98 9.04
C ASN A 89 10.07 -4.19 7.66
N GLY A 90 9.17 -3.31 7.26
CA GLY A 90 8.25 -3.56 6.17
C GLY A 90 7.88 -2.30 5.40
N PRO A 91 6.92 -2.43 4.47
CA PRO A 91 6.69 -1.45 3.42
C PRO A 91 6.16 -0.11 3.95
N LEU A 92 6.14 0.86 3.03
CA LEU A 92 5.36 2.08 3.17
C LEU A 92 3.92 1.76 2.74
N ALA A 93 2.96 1.81 3.66
CA ALA A 93 1.55 1.58 3.35
C ALA A 93 0.84 2.92 3.11
N LEU A 94 0.46 3.17 1.87
CA LEU A 94 -0.24 4.37 1.43
C LEU A 94 -1.75 4.17 1.53
N HIS A 95 -2.45 5.21 1.98
CA HIS A 95 -3.90 5.34 1.89
C HIS A 95 -4.22 6.77 1.43
N ALA A 96 -4.67 6.94 0.19
CA ALA A 96 -4.90 8.24 -0.47
C ALA A 96 -5.69 8.03 -1.78
N GLU A 97 -6.04 9.07 -2.52
CA GLU A 97 -6.30 8.91 -3.96
C GLU A 97 -4.97 8.76 -4.71
N ILE A 98 -4.43 7.55 -4.78
CA ILE A 98 -3.08 7.29 -5.30
C ILE A 98 -3.11 7.29 -6.82
N VAL A 99 -2.31 8.16 -7.44
CA VAL A 99 -2.14 8.23 -8.90
C VAL A 99 -0.77 7.66 -9.27
N PHE A 100 -0.76 6.58 -10.05
CA PHE A 100 0.46 5.89 -10.47
C PHE A 100 0.33 5.38 -11.91
N ASN A 101 1.21 5.83 -12.81
CA ASN A 101 1.23 5.45 -14.24
C ASN A 101 -0.15 5.55 -14.93
N GLY A 102 -0.93 6.58 -14.61
CA GLY A 102 -2.28 6.79 -15.16
C GLY A 102 -3.37 5.91 -14.56
N GLU A 103 -3.05 5.04 -13.59
CA GLU A 103 -4.03 4.32 -12.78
C GLU A 103 -4.28 5.06 -11.46
N THR A 104 -5.54 5.02 -10.99
CA THR A 104 -5.93 5.48 -9.65
C THR A 104 -6.36 4.31 -8.77
N PHE A 105 -5.94 4.29 -7.51
CA PHE A 105 -6.38 3.32 -6.49
C PHE A 105 -6.22 3.92 -5.08
N HIS A 106 -6.90 3.35 -4.09
CA HIS A 106 -6.96 3.98 -2.77
C HIS A 106 -5.90 3.53 -1.78
N ARG A 107 -5.37 2.31 -1.95
CA ARG A 107 -4.39 1.71 -1.04
C ARG A 107 -3.29 1.01 -1.83
N ALA A 108 -2.05 1.12 -1.33
CA ALA A 108 -0.92 0.38 -1.86
C ALA A 108 0.21 0.27 -0.84
N THR A 109 0.97 -0.80 -0.93
CA THR A 109 2.22 -0.96 -0.17
C THR A 109 3.41 -0.83 -1.10
N LEU A 110 4.28 0.15 -0.84
CA LEU A 110 5.48 0.41 -1.62
C LEU A 110 6.73 -0.16 -0.95
N CYS A 111 7.66 -0.67 -1.76
CA CYS A 111 8.90 -1.27 -1.29
C CYS A 111 9.78 -0.22 -0.60
N ARG A 112 10.16 -0.51 0.64
CA ARG A 112 11.12 0.28 1.44
C ARG A 112 12.49 -0.43 1.57
N CYS A 113 12.53 -1.74 1.34
CA CYS A 113 13.72 -2.58 1.58
C CYS A 113 14.70 -2.67 0.40
N GLY A 114 14.32 -2.24 -0.80
CA GLY A 114 15.13 -2.38 -2.01
C GLY A 114 15.10 -3.75 -2.68
N ALA A 115 14.53 -4.78 -2.05
CA ALA A 115 14.60 -6.16 -2.53
C ALA A 115 13.46 -6.61 -3.46
N SER A 116 12.31 -5.91 -3.47
CA SER A 116 11.10 -6.36 -4.21
C SER A 116 11.35 -6.66 -5.69
N GLU A 117 10.79 -7.73 -6.24
CA GLU A 117 10.83 -8.05 -7.67
C GLU A 117 9.61 -7.50 -8.43
N ASN A 118 8.77 -6.71 -7.74
CA ASN A 118 7.61 -6.04 -8.30
C ASN A 118 7.65 -4.55 -7.98
N LYS A 119 8.82 -3.92 -8.08
CA LYS A 119 8.99 -2.49 -7.76
C LYS A 119 8.06 -1.63 -8.64
N PRO A 120 7.52 -0.52 -8.11
CA PRO A 120 7.75 0.04 -6.78
C PRO A 120 6.96 -0.62 -5.65
N PHE A 121 6.10 -1.59 -5.95
CA PHE A 121 5.27 -2.25 -4.96
C PHE A 121 6.08 -3.19 -4.07
N CYS A 122 5.59 -3.43 -2.86
CA CYS A 122 6.10 -4.47 -1.99
C CYS A 122 5.52 -5.82 -2.41
N ASP A 123 6.36 -6.85 -2.42
CA ASP A 123 6.06 -8.25 -2.75
C ASP A 123 6.33 -9.19 -1.55
N GLY A 124 6.69 -8.64 -0.38
CA GLY A 124 7.05 -9.41 0.81
C GLY A 124 8.53 -9.79 0.90
N SER A 125 9.37 -9.44 -0.08
CA SER A 125 10.80 -9.79 -0.08
C SER A 125 11.58 -9.26 1.13
N HIS A 126 11.08 -8.22 1.81
CA HIS A 126 11.68 -7.68 3.04
C HIS A 126 11.84 -8.72 4.16
N THR A 127 10.92 -9.68 4.28
CA THR A 127 11.02 -10.76 5.27
C THR A 127 12.16 -11.72 4.92
N LYS A 128 12.24 -12.12 3.64
CA LYS A 128 13.27 -13.06 3.16
C LYS A 128 14.68 -12.47 3.25
N THR A 129 14.82 -11.17 3.01
CA THR A 129 16.12 -10.47 3.08
C THR A 129 16.47 -9.98 4.48
N GLY A 130 15.64 -10.24 5.50
CA GLY A 130 15.88 -9.77 6.87
C GLY A 130 15.98 -8.25 6.98
N PHE A 131 15.20 -7.51 6.19
CA PHE A 131 15.24 -6.04 6.21
C PHE A 131 14.84 -5.51 7.60
N ALA A 132 15.77 -4.82 8.25
CA ALA A 132 15.56 -4.22 9.55
C ALA A 132 15.47 -2.69 9.44
N ALA A 133 14.31 -2.12 9.79
CA ALA A 133 14.13 -0.68 9.86
C ALA A 133 12.88 -0.34 10.67
N THR A 134 13.06 0.57 11.63
CA THR A 134 11.97 1.01 12.50
C THR A 134 10.77 1.57 11.71
N GLY A 135 9.58 1.30 12.24
CA GLY A 135 8.32 1.94 11.93
C GLY A 135 8.03 3.18 12.79
N GLU A 136 8.91 3.49 13.74
CA GLU A 136 8.81 4.57 14.72
C GLU A 136 10.02 5.54 14.62
N PRO A 137 10.31 6.13 13.44
CA PRO A 137 11.39 7.11 13.33
C PRO A 137 11.04 8.39 14.11
N ALA A 138 12.05 9.22 14.38
CA ALA A 138 11.88 10.48 15.08
C ALA A 138 10.94 11.44 14.34
N LEU A 139 10.25 12.29 15.12
CA LEU A 139 9.45 13.41 14.61
C LEU A 139 10.34 14.34 13.77
N LYS A 140 9.82 14.71 12.60
CA LYS A 140 10.34 15.80 11.79
C LYS A 140 9.34 16.95 11.86
N GLU A 141 9.78 18.08 12.41
CA GLU A 141 8.93 19.25 12.54
C GLU A 141 8.35 19.66 11.18
N SER A 142 7.03 19.85 11.15
CA SER A 142 6.27 20.18 9.96
C SER A 142 5.02 20.97 10.34
N GLN A 143 4.66 21.93 9.49
CA GLN A 143 3.45 22.73 9.67
C GLN A 143 2.20 21.91 9.33
N PRO A 144 1.04 22.21 9.95
CA PRO A 144 -0.23 21.62 9.54
C PRO A 144 -0.55 21.91 8.07
N LEU A 145 -1.17 20.94 7.39
CA LEU A 145 -1.68 21.14 6.03
C LEU A 145 -3.06 21.79 6.09
N ALA A 146 -3.32 22.77 5.24
CA ALA A 146 -4.64 23.38 5.09
C ALA A 146 -5.66 22.39 4.48
N VAL A 147 -5.19 21.49 3.61
CA VAL A 147 -5.96 20.39 3.00
C VAL A 147 -5.17 19.10 3.21
N ARG A 148 -5.83 18.03 3.66
CA ARG A 148 -5.17 16.80 4.12
C ARG A 148 -5.36 15.61 3.17
N ASP A 149 -6.23 15.75 2.20
CA ASP A 149 -6.63 14.74 1.21
C ASP A 149 -6.32 15.21 -0.22
N GLY A 150 -6.93 14.53 -1.20
CA GLY A 150 -6.79 14.77 -2.64
C GLY A 150 -5.81 13.81 -3.31
N PRO A 151 -5.52 14.01 -4.61
CA PRO A 151 -4.62 13.16 -5.36
C PRO A 151 -3.20 13.13 -4.79
N LEU A 152 -2.64 11.92 -4.66
CA LEU A 152 -1.26 11.67 -4.28
C LEU A 152 -0.52 10.96 -5.42
N VAL A 153 0.26 11.71 -6.18
CA VAL A 153 1.04 11.19 -7.31
C VAL A 153 2.28 10.48 -6.80
N VAL A 154 2.45 9.22 -7.20
CA VAL A 154 3.62 8.39 -6.87
C VAL A 154 4.53 8.30 -8.10
N THR A 155 5.77 8.74 -7.99
CA THR A 155 6.76 8.68 -9.08
C THR A 155 8.07 8.02 -8.61
N PRO A 156 8.26 6.71 -8.85
CA PRO A 156 9.53 6.05 -8.61
C PRO A 156 10.60 6.64 -9.54
N GLN A 157 11.68 7.17 -8.97
CA GLN A 157 12.79 7.71 -9.77
C GLN A 157 13.67 6.56 -10.26
N ALA A 158 14.18 6.62 -11.50
CA ALA A 158 15.11 5.62 -12.02
C ALA A 158 16.29 5.42 -11.04
N ASN A 159 16.55 4.18 -10.63
CA ASN A 159 17.62 3.82 -9.69
C ASN A 159 17.62 4.64 -8.38
N GLY A 160 16.44 5.17 -7.98
CA GLY A 160 16.34 6.13 -6.91
C GLY A 160 15.10 6.00 -6.03
N ASN A 161 14.80 7.11 -5.35
CA ASN A 161 13.75 7.23 -4.35
C ASN A 161 12.32 7.07 -4.92
N LEU A 162 11.35 7.07 -4.00
CA LEU A 162 9.94 7.28 -4.29
C LEU A 162 9.61 8.75 -4.09
N LYS A 163 9.32 9.48 -5.16
CA LYS A 163 8.81 10.84 -5.07
C LYS A 163 7.29 10.77 -4.89
N LEU A 164 6.76 11.45 -3.88
CA LEU A 164 5.34 11.66 -3.67
C LEU A 164 5.02 13.14 -3.84
N GLU A 165 3.96 13.46 -4.57
CA GLU A 165 3.45 14.82 -4.77
C GLU A 165 1.94 14.87 -4.51
N GLY A 166 1.52 15.79 -3.63
CA GLY A 166 0.17 15.82 -3.06
C GLY A 166 0.22 15.94 -1.54
N ASN A 167 -0.90 16.33 -0.92
CA ASN A 167 -1.01 16.43 0.53
C ASN A 167 -0.81 15.03 1.15
N VAL A 168 0.08 14.90 2.13
CA VAL A 168 0.30 13.61 2.80
C VAL A 168 0.83 13.80 4.21
N GLU A 169 0.35 12.95 5.11
CA GLU A 169 0.92 12.78 6.45
C GLU A 169 1.72 11.48 6.52
N ILE A 170 2.98 11.58 6.93
CA ILE A 170 3.79 10.41 7.24
C ILE A 170 3.48 10.03 8.68
N VAL A 171 3.03 8.79 8.88
CA VAL A 171 2.66 8.27 10.19
C VAL A 171 3.48 7.04 10.56
N THR A 172 3.76 6.88 11.84
CA THR A 172 4.46 5.71 12.36
C THR A 172 3.62 4.44 12.26
N GLY A 173 4.21 3.29 12.58
CA GLY A 173 3.51 2.01 12.68
C GLY A 173 2.29 2.08 13.58
N THR A 174 2.46 2.70 14.76
CA THR A 174 1.40 2.97 15.75
C THR A 174 0.44 4.08 15.36
N GLY A 175 0.81 4.95 14.41
CA GLY A 175 -0.08 5.95 13.81
C GLY A 175 0.17 7.39 14.25
N HIS A 176 1.28 7.68 14.92
CA HIS A 176 1.67 9.06 15.21
C HIS A 176 2.11 9.78 13.93
N THR A 177 1.56 10.97 13.67
CA THR A 177 2.03 11.81 12.56
C THR A 177 3.39 12.41 12.89
N ILE A 178 4.37 12.17 12.04
CA ILE A 178 5.77 12.58 12.22
C ILE A 178 6.29 13.51 11.13
N ASP A 179 5.57 13.68 10.02
CA ASP A 179 5.90 14.62 8.95
C ASP A 179 4.62 14.94 8.19
N ARG A 180 4.54 16.16 7.65
CA ARG A 180 3.44 16.65 6.83
C ARG A 180 4.03 17.37 5.64
N ALA A 181 3.65 16.97 4.44
CA ALA A 181 4.27 17.47 3.23
C ALA A 181 3.29 17.54 2.07
N THR A 182 3.57 18.43 1.11
CA THR A 182 2.97 18.42 -0.23
C THR A 182 3.90 17.77 -1.27
N LYS A 183 5.15 17.49 -0.88
CA LYS A 183 6.18 16.85 -1.69
C LYS A 183 7.20 16.18 -0.79
N VAL A 184 7.47 14.89 -1.01
CA VAL A 184 8.44 14.13 -0.20
C VAL A 184 9.15 13.07 -1.04
N TRP A 185 10.40 12.76 -0.67
CA TRP A 185 11.18 11.68 -1.27
C TRP A 185 11.47 10.62 -0.23
N LEU A 186 10.93 9.41 -0.44
CA LEU A 186 11.07 8.28 0.47
C LEU A 186 12.09 7.28 -0.04
N CYS A 187 12.82 6.66 0.89
CA CYS A 187 13.80 5.62 0.59
C CYS A 187 13.11 4.43 -0.07
N ARG A 188 13.66 4.01 -1.21
CA ARG A 188 13.27 2.79 -1.92
C ARG A 188 14.37 1.73 -1.95
N CYS A 189 15.63 2.14 -1.79
CA CYS A 189 16.79 1.25 -1.87
C CYS A 189 17.04 0.42 -0.60
N GLY A 190 16.40 0.77 0.53
CA GLY A 190 16.63 0.11 1.82
C GLY A 190 17.89 0.54 2.57
N GLN A 191 18.73 1.41 2.00
CA GLN A 191 20.06 1.72 2.56
C GLN A 191 20.19 3.13 3.16
N SER A 192 19.14 3.96 3.13
CA SER A 192 19.23 5.29 3.74
C SER A 192 19.57 5.22 5.23
N ALA A 193 20.42 6.10 5.73
CA ALA A 193 20.66 6.31 7.15
C ALA A 193 19.52 7.12 7.81
N ASN A 194 18.74 7.87 7.02
CA ASN A 194 17.62 8.70 7.46
C ASN A 194 16.26 8.11 7.05
N LYS A 195 16.05 6.80 7.23
CA LYS A 195 14.77 6.16 6.88
C LYS A 195 13.61 6.77 7.68
N PRO A 196 12.41 6.93 7.09
CA PRO A 196 12.00 6.47 5.77
C PRO A 196 12.36 7.43 4.62
N TRP A 197 13.01 8.56 4.88
CA TRP A 197 13.33 9.55 3.86
C TRP A 197 14.51 9.10 2.99
N CYS A 198 14.64 9.68 1.80
CA CYS A 198 15.80 9.49 0.96
C CYS A 198 16.91 10.50 1.34
N ASP A 199 18.14 10.01 1.47
CA ASP A 199 19.37 10.76 1.71
C ASP A 199 20.40 10.62 0.57
N ASN A 200 19.96 10.09 -0.57
CA ASN A 200 20.78 9.78 -1.74
C ASN A 200 21.76 8.61 -1.62
N THR A 201 21.71 7.79 -0.55
CA THR A 201 22.58 6.60 -0.43
C THR A 201 22.44 5.62 -1.60
N HIS A 202 21.29 5.58 -2.28
CA HIS A 202 21.13 4.78 -3.51
C HIS A 202 22.18 5.08 -4.59
N LYS A 203 22.71 6.31 -4.64
CA LYS A 203 23.79 6.69 -5.56
C LYS A 203 25.13 6.11 -5.13
N SER A 204 25.45 6.17 -3.84
CA SER A 204 26.74 5.69 -3.32
C SER A 204 26.86 4.18 -3.33
N VAL A 205 25.74 3.46 -3.17
CA VAL A 205 25.70 1.99 -3.24
C VAL A 205 25.40 1.45 -4.63
N SER A 206 25.36 2.31 -5.65
CA SER A 206 25.04 1.95 -7.04
C SER A 206 23.77 1.10 -7.15
N TRP A 207 22.75 1.43 -6.37
CA TRP A 207 21.52 0.63 -6.33
C TRP A 207 20.76 0.78 -7.64
N SER A 208 20.47 -0.36 -8.29
CA SER A 208 19.77 -0.41 -9.57
C SER A 208 18.39 -1.04 -9.43
N THR A 209 17.46 -0.56 -10.24
CA THR A 209 16.15 -1.16 -10.47
C THR A 209 16.04 -1.87 -11.82
N GLU A 210 17.14 -1.94 -12.58
CA GLU A 210 17.16 -2.67 -13.84
C GLU A 210 17.00 -4.19 -13.59
N GLY A 211 16.14 -4.83 -14.39
CA GLY A 211 15.88 -6.26 -14.30
C GLY A 211 15.01 -6.71 -13.11
N ARG A 212 14.33 -5.79 -12.40
CA ARG A 212 13.48 -6.08 -11.22
C ARG A 212 12.28 -5.12 -11.09
#